data_AF-A0A1G8FX89-F1
#
_entry.id   AF-A0A1G8FX89-F1
#
_cell.length_a   1.000
_cell.length_b   1.000
_cell.length_c   1.000
_cell.angle_alpha   90.00
_cell.angle_beta   90.00
_cell.angle_gamma   90.00
#
_symmetry.space_group_name_H-M   'P 1'
#
loop_
_entity.id
_entity.type
_entity.pdbx_description
1 polymer ?
#
loop_
_entity_poly.entity_id
_entity_poly.type
_entity_poly.pdbx_seq_one_letter_code
_entity_poly.pdbx_strand_id
1 'polypeptide(L)' 'MNIGAVLVITLVSALITLFEWPRMNQKKEKMVFVLITVSGWLLSVVLVFYSTIPGPNILIEILFRPLGKLLDK' A
#
# COMPACT_ATOMS: atom_id res chain seq x y z
N MET A 1 -17.92 3.83 1.67
CA MET A 1 -17.46 3.96 0.27
C MET A 1 -16.18 3.19 -0.04
N ASN A 2 -15.76 2.21 0.77
CA ASN A 2 -14.41 1.62 0.66
C ASN A 2 -14.36 0.38 -0.27
N ILE A 3 -15.47 -0.36 -0.40
CA ILE A 3 -15.54 -1.59 -1.20
C ILE A 3 -15.43 -1.30 -2.71
N GLY A 4 -16.00 -0.18 -3.17
CA GLY A 4 -15.89 0.23 -4.58
C GLY A 4 -14.44 0.51 -5.00
N ALA A 5 -13.65 1.13 -4.13
CA ALA A 5 -12.23 1.37 -4.38
C ALA A 5 -11.45 0.05 -4.48
N VAL A 6 -11.71 -0.91 -3.58
CA VAL A 6 -11.06 -2.24 -3.61
C VAL A 6 -11.40 -3.00 -4.89
N LEU A 7 -12.65 -2.94 -5.35
CA LEU A 7 -13.06 -3.55 -6.63
C LEU A 7 -12.31 -2.94 -7.82
N VAL A 8 -12.20 -1.61 -7.89
CA VAL A 8 -11.45 -0.93 -8.96
C VAL A 8 -9.97 -1.30 -8.93
N ILE A 9 -9.33 -1.27 -7.77
CA ILE A 9 -7.91 -1.64 -7.60
C ILE A 9 -7.67 -3.09 -8.04
N THR A 10 -8.59 -4.00 -7.69
CA THR A 10 -8.50 -5.41 -8.06
C THR A 10 -8.69 -5.61 -9.57
N LEU A 11 -9.65 -4.91 -10.18
CA LEU A 11 -9.89 -4.96 -11.63
C LEU A 11 -8.69 -4.43 -12.42
N VAL A 12 -8.13 -3.29 -12.01
CA VAL A 12 -6.95 -2.69 -12.65
C VAL A 12 -5.73 -3.62 -12.51
N SER A 13 -5.48 -4.16 -11.31
CA SER A 13 -4.39 -5.11 -11.07
C SER A 13 -4.52 -6.38 -11.92
N ALA A 14 -5.75 -6.89 -12.08
CA ALA A 14 -6.04 -8.03 -12.95
C ALA A 14 -5.80 -7.72 -14.44
N LEU A 15 -6.20 -6.52 -14.90
CA LEU A 15 -5.96 -6.08 -16.28
C LEU A 15 -4.46 -5.93 -16.59
N ILE A 16 -3.69 -5.32 -15.69
CA ILE A 16 -2.23 -5.21 -15.82
C ILE A 16 -1.61 -6.60 -15.89
N THR A 17 -2.02 -7.50 -14.98
CA THR A 17 -1.54 -8.89 -14.97
C THR A 17 -1.86 -9.59 -16.28
N LEU A 18 -3.08 -9.47 -16.79
CA LEU A 18 -3.50 -10.14 -18.03
C LEU A 18 -2.74 -9.64 -19.26
N PHE A 19 -2.39 -8.35 -19.31
CA PHE A 19 -1.60 -7.76 -20.40
C PHE A 19 -0.12 -8.13 -20.35
N GLU A 20 0.48 -8.13 -19.16
CA GLU A 20 1.92 -8.36 -18.99
C GLU A 20 2.27 -9.86 -18.99
N TRP A 21 1.35 -10.74 -18.54
CA TRP A 21 1.55 -12.19 -18.48
C TRP A 21 1.92 -12.87 -19.81
N PRO A 22 1.29 -12.56 -20.96
CA PRO A 22 1.67 -13.13 -22.25
C PRO A 22 2.99 -12.54 -22.79
N ARG A 23 3.40 -11.35 -22.33
CA ARG A 23 4.68 -10.73 -22.73
C ARG A 23 5.88 -11.32 -22.01
N MET A 24 5.70 -11.85 -20.80
CA MET A 24 6.77 -12.47 -20.04
C MET A 24 7.02 -13.91 -20.50
N ASN A 25 8.23 -14.19 -20.99
CA ASN A 25 8.62 -15.52 -21.47
C ASN A 25 9.33 -16.35 -20.39
N GLN A 26 9.95 -15.71 -19.39
CA GLN A 26 10.68 -16.40 -18.33
C GLN A 26 9.84 -16.59 -17.05
N LYS A 27 9.93 -17.78 -16.46
CA LYS A 27 9.24 -18.10 -15.19
C LYS A 27 9.70 -17.21 -14.02
N LYS A 28 10.98 -16.80 -14.01
CA LYS A 28 11.54 -15.91 -12.98
C LYS A 28 10.94 -14.50 -13.05
N GLU A 29 10.78 -13.95 -14.25
CA GLU A 29 10.13 -12.64 -14.44
C GLU A 29 8.69 -12.65 -13.97
N LYS A 30 7.92 -13.69 -14.32
CA LYS A 30 6.53 -13.85 -13.85
C LYS A 30 6.44 -13.87 -12.33
N MET A 31 7.37 -14.55 -11.67
CA MET A 31 7.38 -14.64 -10.22
C MET A 31 7.67 -13.27 -9.57
N VAL A 32 8.64 -12.52 -10.10
CA VAL A 32 8.96 -11.16 -9.62
C VAL A 32 7.78 -10.21 -9.86
N PHE A 33 7.17 -10.27 -11.04
CA PHE A 33 5.99 -9.47 -11.39
C PHE A 33 4.81 -9.75 -10.46
N VAL A 34 4.50 -11.02 -10.21
CA VAL A 34 3.43 -11.41 -9.26
C VAL A 34 3.74 -10.89 -7.87
N LEU A 35 4.99 -11.04 -7.41
CA LEU A 35 5.38 -10.57 -6.08
C LEU A 35 5.13 -9.06 -5.93
N ILE A 36 5.64 -8.27 -6.87
CA ILE A 36 5.50 -6.81 -6.86
C ILE A 36 4.02 -6.40 -6.95
N THR A 37 3.26 -7.03 -7.85
CA THR A 37 1.84 -6.75 -8.05
C THR A 37 1.02 -7.06 -6.80
N VAL A 38 1.26 -8.22 -6.18
CA VAL A 38 0.59 -8.62 -4.94
C VAL A 38 0.97 -7.68 -3.80
N SER A 39 2.24 -7.29 -3.66
CA SER A 39 2.68 -6.32 -2.66
C SER A 39 2.02 -4.96 -2.84
N GLY A 40 1.96 -4.44 -4.08
CA GLY A 40 1.29 -3.17 -4.39
C GLY A 40 -0.22 -3.21 -4.17
N TRP A 41 -0.86 -4.34 -4.50
CA TRP A 41 -2.28 -4.56 -4.24
C TRP A 41 -2.58 -4.60 -2.73
N LEU A 42 -1.80 -5.36 -1.95
CA LEU A 42 -1.90 -5.40 -0.49
C LEU A 42 -1.75 -4.01 0.14
N LEU A 43 -0.73 -3.25 -0.27
CA LEU A 43 -0.53 -1.87 0.17
C LEU A 43 -1.74 -0.99 -0.13
N SER A 44 -2.28 -1.10 -1.34
CA SER A 44 -3.45 -0.32 -1.77
C SER A 44 -4.70 -0.67 -0.95
N VAL A 45 -4.91 -1.96 -0.67
CA VAL A 45 -6.01 -2.43 0.20
C VAL A 45 -5.83 -1.87 1.61
N VAL A 46 -4.63 -1.97 2.19
CA VAL A 46 -4.33 -1.40 3.52
C VAL A 46 -4.60 0.10 3.55
N LEU A 47 -4.18 0.87 2.54
CA LEU A 47 -4.45 2.31 2.43
C LEU A 47 -5.94 2.64 2.37
N VAL A 48 -6.75 1.83 1.68
CA VAL A 48 -8.20 2.06 1.60
C VAL A 48 -8.89 1.83 2.94
N PHE A 49 -8.43 0.84 3.72
CA PHE A 49 -9.01 0.53 5.04
C PHE A 49 -8.43 1.41 6.17
N TYR A 50 -7.14 1.71 6.12
CA TYR A 50 -6.40 2.58 7.05
C TYR A 50 -6.12 3.96 6.42
N SER A 51 -7.12 4.54 5.75
CA SER A 51 -7.03 5.86 5.11
C SER A 51 -6.59 6.97 6.07
N THR A 52 -6.78 6.76 7.38
CA THR A 52 -6.23 7.58 8.44
C THR A 52 -4.86 7.06 8.88
N ILE A 53 -3.87 7.06 7.98
CA ILE A 53 -2.49 7.12 8.46
C ILE A 53 -2.40 8.48 9.17
N PRO A 54 -2.15 8.52 10.49
CA PRO A 54 -2.06 9.78 11.22
C PRO A 54 -1.10 10.68 10.45
N GLY A 55 -1.55 11.89 10.09
CA GLY A 55 -0.77 12.79 9.26
C GLY A 55 0.65 12.98 9.82
N PRO A 56 1.62 13.39 9.00
CA PRO A 56 3.00 13.60 9.46
C PRO A 56 3.08 14.46 10.72
N ASN A 57 2.16 15.41 10.87
CA ASN A 57 1.95 16.22 12.06
C ASN A 57 1.63 15.40 13.32
N ILE A 58 0.74 14.41 13.24
CA ILE A 58 0.37 13.52 14.35
C ILE A 58 1.52 12.58 14.69
N LEU A 59 2.29 12.11 13.69
CA LEU A 59 3.48 11.29 13.94
C LEU A 59 4.57 12.07 14.67
N ILE A 60 4.81 13.32 14.27
CA ILE A 60 5.72 14.24 14.96
C ILE A 60 5.22 14.49 16.38
N GLU A 61 3.93 14.73 16.56
CA GLU A 61 3.35 14.93 17.88
C GLU A 61 3.54 13.70 18.78
N ILE A 62 3.29 12.48 18.29
CA ILE A 62 3.51 11.24 19.05
C ILE A 62 4.98 11.07 19.44
N LEU A 63 5.91 11.39 18.53
CA LEU A 63 7.35 11.21 18.75
C LEU A 63 7.92 12.24 19.75
N PHE A 64 7.47 13.50 19.65
CA PHE A 64 8.04 14.61 20.41
C PHE A 64 7.26 14.96 21.69
N ARG A 65 6.00 14.54 21.84
CA ARG A 65 5.23 14.70 23.09
C ARG A 65 5.87 14.07 24.33
N PRO A 66 6.51 12.88 24.30
CA PRO A 66 7.24 12.37 25.46
C PRO A 66 8.51 13.19 25.76
N LEU A 67 9.17 13.73 24.74
CA LEU A 67 10.36 14.58 24.91
C LEU A 67 10.00 15.94 25.52
N GLY A 68 8.87 16.55 25.13
CA GLY A 68 8.38 17.79 25.74
C GLY A 68 8.09 17.62 27.24
N LYS A 69 7.48 16.50 27.65
CA LYS A 69 7.22 16.20 29.06
C LYS A 69 8.49 15.95 29.89
N LEU A 70 9.58 15.56 29.26
CA LEU A 70 10.89 15.39 29.90
C LEU A 70 11.66 16.70 30.02
N LEU A 71 11.36 17.69 29.18
CA LEU A 71 12.01 19.00 29.17
C LEU A 71 11.34 20.01 30.13
N ASP A 72 10.04 19.83 30.42
CA ASP A 72 9.26 20.62 31.39
C ASP A 72 9.52 20.24 32.86
N LYS A 73 10.58 19.48 33.15
CA LYS A 73 11.00 19.08 34.50
C LYS A 73 12.49 19.30 34.70
#